data_AF-T0Y6Q5-F1
#
_entry.id   AF-T0Y6Q5-F1
#
_cell.length_a   1.000
_cell.length_b   1.000
_cell.length_c   1.000
_cell.angle_alpha   90.00
_cell.angle_beta   90.00
_cell.angle_gamma   90.00
#
_symmetry.space_group_name_H-M   'P 1'
#
loop_
_entity.id
_entity.type
_entity.pdbx_description
1 polymer ?
#
loop_
_entity_poly.entity_id
_entity_poly.type
_entity_poly.pdbx_seq_one_letter_code
_entity_poly.pdbx_strand_id
1 'polypeptide(L)' 'MIALDSNVLVRLVTRDDEAQALRAKAIFDAHNGEDGALFVSDIVLVEVCWVLERSYRL' A
#
# COMPACT_ATOMS: atom_id res chain seq x y z
N MET A 1 1.22 -15.83 2.65
CA MET A 1 1.60 -14.55 3.28
C MET A 1 2.54 -13.80 2.35
N ILE A 2 2.11 -12.65 1.86
CA ILE A 2 2.84 -11.76 0.94
C ILE A 2 3.20 -10.51 1.72
N ALA A 3 4.48 -10.15 1.78
CA ALA A 3 4.92 -8.89 2.37
C ALA A 3 4.71 -7.75 1.36
N LEU A 4 4.08 -6.65 1.81
CA LEU A 4 3.85 -5.47 0.99
C LEU A 4 4.98 -4.45 1.16
N ASP A 5 5.31 -3.78 0.06
CA ASP A 5 6.23 -2.65 0.02
C ASP A 5 5.48 -1.32 0.22
N SER A 6 6.18 -0.27 0.65
CA SER A 6 5.59 1.06 0.87
C SER A 6 4.98 1.64 -0.40
N ASN A 7 5.55 1.38 -1.58
CA ASN A 7 4.99 1.88 -2.84
C ASN A 7 3.58 1.35 -3.12
N VAL A 8 3.28 0.08 -2.81
CA VAL A 8 1.95 -0.49 -3.05
C VAL A 8 0.89 0.26 -2.23
N LEU A 9 1.21 0.56 -0.97
CA LEU A 9 0.33 1.29 -0.07
C LEU A 9 0.17 2.75 -0.49
N VAL A 10 1.26 3.42 -0.87
CA VAL A 10 1.21 4.81 -1.37
C VAL A 10 0.34 4.91 -2.62
N ARG A 11 0.51 4.01 -3.60
CA ARG A 11 -0.31 3.99 -4.83
C ARG A 11 -1.79 3.75 -4.53
N LEU A 12 -2.09 2.87 -3.57
CA LEU A 12 -3.47 2.60 -3.16
C LEU A 12 -4.13 3.83 -2.53
N VAL A 13 -3.46 4.52 -1.61
CA VAL A 13 -4.04 5.62 -0.82
C VAL A 13 -4.09 6.92 -1.61
N THR A 14 -3.02 7.27 -2.32
CA THR A 14 -2.90 8.57 -3.01
C THR A 14 -3.51 8.56 -4.40
N ARG A 15 -3.59 7.39 -5.04
CA ARG A 15 -4.02 7.22 -6.44
C ARG A 15 -3.32 8.19 -7.41
N ASP A 16 -2.05 8.48 -7.15
CA ASP A 16 -1.23 9.39 -7.95
C ASP A 16 -0.96 8.86 -9.38
N ASP A 17 -1.01 7.54 -9.56
CA ASP A 17 -1.03 6.82 -10.83
C ASP A 17 -2.21 5.84 -10.83
N GLU A 18 -3.22 6.10 -11.68
CA GLU A 18 -4.46 5.33 -11.72
C GLU A 18 -4.22 3.84 -12.10
N ALA A 19 -3.30 3.57 -13.03
CA ALA A 19 -3.02 2.20 -13.47
C ALA A 19 -2.35 1.39 -12.35
N GLN A 20 -1.41 2.02 -11.62
CA GLN A 20 -0.77 1.38 -10.48
C GLN A 20 -1.71 1.27 -9.28
N ALA A 21 -2.56 2.26 -9.03
CA ALA A 21 -3.56 2.21 -7.96
C ALA A 21 -4.54 1.05 -8.15
N LEU A 22 -5.02 0.83 -9.39
CA LEU A 22 -5.88 -0.31 -9.71
C LEU A 22 -5.19 -1.65 -9.50
N ARG A 23 -3.89 -1.76 -9.86
CA ARG A 23 -3.10 -2.97 -9.61
C ARG A 23 -2.89 -3.22 -8.12
N ALA A 24 -2.59 -2.17 -7.35
CA ALA A 24 -2.47 -2.27 -5.90
C ALA A 24 -3.79 -2.75 -5.30
N LYS A 25 -4.92 -2.12 -5.66
CA LYS A 25 -6.26 -2.52 -5.20
C LYS A 25 -6.59 -3.97 -5.53
N ALA A 26 -6.24 -4.45 -6.73
CA ALA A 26 -6.51 -5.82 -7.14
C ALA A 26 -5.84 -6.87 -6.22
N ILE A 27 -4.67 -6.56 -5.65
CA ILE A 27 -4.01 -7.45 -4.67
C ILE A 27 -4.86 -7.57 -3.40
N PHE A 28 -5.40 -6.46 -2.90
CA PHE A 28 -6.27 -6.46 -1.72
C PHE A 28 -7.59 -7.17 -1.99
N ASP A 29 -8.22 -6.90 -3.14
CA ASP A 29 -9.46 -7.55 -3.55
C ASP A 29 -9.28 -9.08 -3.68
N ALA A 30 -8.15 -9.53 -4.24
CA ALA A 30 -7.85 -10.95 -4.45
C ALA A 30 -7.62 -11.75 -3.16
N HIS A 31 -7.23 -11.09 -2.06
CA HIS A 31 -6.97 -11.73 -0.76
C HIS A 31 -7.99 -11.29 0.32
N ASN A 32 -9.11 -10.69 -0.10
CA ASN A 32 -10.13 -10.23 0.81
C ASN A 32 -10.79 -11.42 1.54
N GLY A 33 -10.77 -11.38 2.87
CA GLY A 33 -11.29 -12.46 3.72
C GLY A 33 -10.28 -13.57 4.04
N GLU A 34 -9.03 -13.46 3.57
CA GLU A 34 -7.94 -14.35 3.95
C GLU A 34 -7.05 -13.68 5.01
N ASP A 35 -7.39 -13.89 6.29
CA ASP A 35 -6.64 -13.31 7.41
C ASP A 35 -5.15 -13.72 7.36
N GLY A 36 -4.26 -12.72 7.44
CA GLY A 36 -2.81 -12.91 7.38
C GLY A 36 -2.24 -13.21 5.98
N ALA A 37 -3.05 -13.14 4.92
CA ALA A 37 -2.56 -13.29 3.55
C ALA A 37 -1.60 -12.17 3.14
N LEU A 38 -1.86 -10.94 3.59
CA LEU A 38 -1.03 -9.76 3.35
C LEU A 38 -0.36 -9.30 4.65
N PHE A 39 0.93 -9.03 4.58
CA PHE A 39 1.74 -8.60 5.72
C PHE A 39 2.33 -7.21 5.46
N VAL A 40 2.18 -6.32 6.43
CA VAL A 40 2.81 -5.00 6.45
C VAL A 40 3.67 -4.93 7.69
N SER A 41 4.96 -4.64 7.53
CA SER A 41 5.88 -4.46 8.65
C SER A 41 5.82 -3.03 9.20
N ASP A 42 6.26 -2.85 10.45
CA ASP A 42 6.33 -1.53 11.08
C ASP A 42 7.20 -0.54 10.28
N ILE A 43 8.31 -1.02 9.70
CA ILE A 43 9.19 -0.17 8.89
C ILE A 43 8.50 0.32 7.61
N VAL A 44 7.69 -0.51 6.96
CA VAL A 44 6.89 -0.13 5.79
C VAL A 44 5.85 0.94 6.17
N LEU A 45 5.23 0.82 7.35
CA LEU A 45 4.32 1.87 7.84
C LEU A 45 5.04 3.21 8.07
N VAL A 46 6.24 3.18 8.67
CA VAL A 46 7.06 4.40 8.86
C VAL A 46 7.40 5.05 7.53
N GLU A 47 7.78 4.26 6.51
CA GLU A 47 8.06 4.77 5.17
C GLU A 47 6.82 5.39 4.53
N VAL A 48 5.65 4.76 4.64
CA VAL A 48 4.39 5.30 4.11
C VAL A 48 4.08 6.64 4.77
N CYS A 49 4.16 6.75 6.11
CA CYS A 49 3.96 8.01 6.81
C CYS A 49 4.93 9.09 6.32
N TRP A 50 6.22 8.77 6.19
CA TRP A 50 7.24 9.71 5.71
C TRP A 50 6.97 10.18 4.28
N VAL A 51 6.59 9.28 3.37
CA VAL A 51 6.26 9.63 1.98
C VAL A 51 5.01 10.51 1.90
N LEU A 52 3.95 10.16 2.64
CA LEU A 52 2.71 10.95 2.66
C LEU A 52 2.97 12.37 3.19
N GLU A 53 3.72 12.50 4.29
CA GLU A 53 4.04 13.80 4.89
C GLU A 53 4.92 14.65 3.96
N ARG A 54 6.00 14.07 3.42
CA ARG A 54 7.02 14.83 2.65
C ARG A 54 6.60 15.13 1.21
N SER A 55 6.05 14.14 0.51
CA SER A 55 5.78 14.24 -0.93
C SER A 55 4.36 14.69 -1.23
N TYR A 56 3.40 14.28 -0.40
CA TYR A 56 1.98 14.59 -0.61
C TYR A 56 1.45 15.66 0.34
N ARG A 57 2.17 16.00 1.42
CA ARG A 57 1.73 16.95 2.46
C ARG A 57 0.40 16.55 3.09
N LEU A 58 0.22 15.24 3.26
CA LEU A 58 -0.93 14.60 3.90
C LEU A 58 -0.60 14.18 5.33
#